data_AF-A0A453GKP0-F1
#
_entry.id   AF-A0A453GKP0-F1
#
_cell.length_a   1.000
_cell.length_b   1.000
_cell.length_c   1.000
_cell.angle_alpha   90.00
_cell.angle_beta   90.00
_cell.angle_gamma   90.00
#
_symmetry.space_group_name_H-M   'P 1'
#
loop_
_entity.id
_entity.type
_entity.pdbx_description
1 polymer ?
#
loop_
_entity_poly.entity_id
_entity_poly.type
_entity_poly.pdbx_seq_one_letter_code
_entity_poly.pdbx_strand_id
1 'polypeptide(L)'
;MADGHDNDKNIEIWKVKKLIKGLDAARGNGTSMISLIMPPRDQVSRVTKMLGDEYGTASNIKSRVNRQSVLAAITSAQQRLKLYNRVPPNGLVLYTGTIVTDEGKEKKVTFDFEPFRPINASLYLCDNKFHTEALNELLESDDKFGFIVMDGNGTLFGTLSGNTREVLHKFSVDLPKKHGRGGQSALRFARLRMEKRHNYVRKTAELATQFFINPATSQPNVSGLILAGSADFKTELSQSDMFDQRLATKILKVVDVSYGGENGFNQAIEISAEVLSNVKFIQEKKLIGKYFEEISQDTGKYVFGVDDTMAALEMGAVETLIVWENLDINRYVLKNSATGETSVKHFNKAQEADQSNFKDKATSADLEVVENTSLLEWFAENYRQFGCTLEFITNKSQEGSQFCRGFGGIGGILRYQVEVNAYEDVSDEEYEEDFE
;
A
#
# COMPACT_ATOMS: atom_id res chain seq x y z
N MET A 1 15.16 1.25 -9.00
CA MET A 1 14.87 -0.19 -8.85
C MET A 1 14.40 -0.60 -7.45
N ALA A 2 14.62 0.20 -6.40
CA ALA A 2 14.07 -0.10 -5.06
C ALA A 2 12.67 0.46 -4.82
N ASP A 3 12.34 1.64 -5.38
CA ASP A 3 10.99 2.21 -5.27
C ASP A 3 9.91 1.30 -5.87
N GLY A 4 10.25 0.53 -6.91
CA GLY A 4 9.33 -0.46 -7.49
C GLY A 4 8.92 -1.57 -6.50
N HIS A 5 9.80 -1.95 -5.56
CA HIS A 5 9.50 -3.03 -4.62
C HIS A 5 8.58 -2.60 -3.48
N ASP A 6 8.54 -1.31 -3.14
CA ASP A 6 7.61 -0.74 -2.17
C ASP A 6 6.26 -0.41 -2.82
N ASN A 7 6.27 0.02 -4.08
CA ASN A 7 5.05 0.20 -4.87
C ASN A 7 4.31 -1.12 -5.11
N ASP A 8 5.05 -2.19 -5.41
CA ASP A 8 4.47 -3.53 -5.57
C ASP A 8 3.78 -4.01 -4.28
N LYS A 9 4.36 -3.72 -3.10
CA LYS A 9 3.71 -4.00 -1.82
C LYS A 9 2.45 -3.18 -1.64
N ASN A 10 2.44 -1.90 -2.03
CA ASN A 10 1.24 -1.06 -1.96
C ASN A 10 0.11 -1.61 -2.84
N ILE A 11 0.43 -2.16 -4.01
CA ILE A 11 -0.54 -2.81 -4.91
C ILE A 11 -1.07 -4.11 -4.28
N GLU A 12 -0.22 -4.95 -3.70
CA GLU A 12 -0.66 -6.15 -2.97
C GLU A 12 -1.56 -5.80 -1.78
N ILE A 13 -1.19 -4.77 -1.00
CA ILE A 13 -1.99 -4.22 0.09
C ILE A 13 -3.35 -3.74 -0.42
N TRP A 14 -3.39 -3.04 -1.57
CA TRP A 14 -4.64 -2.59 -2.18
C TRP A 14 -5.52 -3.77 -2.62
N LYS A 15 -4.96 -4.81 -3.25
CA LYS A 15 -5.70 -6.02 -3.62
C LYS A 15 -6.32 -6.70 -2.40
N VAL A 16 -5.55 -6.81 -1.31
CA VAL A 16 -6.03 -7.39 -0.05
C VAL A 16 -7.11 -6.51 0.59
N LYS A 17 -6.97 -5.17 0.58
CA LYS A 17 -8.01 -4.23 1.04
C LYS A 17 -9.32 -4.39 0.28
N LYS A 18 -9.24 -4.48 -1.05
CA LYS A 18 -10.40 -4.67 -1.91
C LYS A 18 -11.07 -6.02 -1.63
N LEU A 19 -10.28 -7.09 -1.50
CA LEU A 19 -10.78 -8.42 -1.15
C LEU A 19 -11.50 -8.39 0.21
N ILE A 20 -10.92 -7.75 1.23
CA ILE A 20 -11.53 -7.61 2.56
C ILE A 20 -12.84 -6.85 2.49
N LYS A 21 -12.90 -5.75 1.73
CA LYS A 21 -14.15 -5.00 1.50
C LYS A 21 -15.23 -5.88 0.84
N GLY A 22 -14.83 -6.75 -0.09
CA GLY A 22 -15.71 -7.74 -0.70
C GLY A 22 -16.19 -8.82 0.28
N LEU A 23 -15.29 -9.32 1.13
CA LEU A 23 -15.59 -10.31 2.16
C LEU A 23 -16.49 -9.75 3.28
N ASP A 24 -16.32 -8.48 3.66
CA ASP A 24 -17.14 -7.81 4.67
C ASP A 24 -18.56 -7.49 4.17
N ALA A 25 -18.69 -7.18 2.88
CA ALA A 25 -19.99 -6.98 2.23
C ALA A 25 -20.76 -8.29 2.06
N ALA A 26 -20.05 -9.42 1.93
CA ALA A 26 -20.65 -10.72 1.75
C ALA A 26 -21.44 -11.17 3.00
N ARG A 27 -22.73 -11.46 2.80
CA ARG A 27 -23.61 -12.02 3.83
C ARG A 27 -24.12 -13.40 3.41
N GLY A 28 -24.04 -14.34 4.35
CA GLY A 28 -24.58 -15.68 4.20
C GLY A 28 -25.93 -15.84 4.88
N ASN A 29 -26.71 -16.82 4.42
CA ASN A 29 -27.93 -17.25 5.08
C ASN A 29 -27.59 -18.25 6.19
N GLY A 30 -27.63 -17.81 7.45
CA GLY A 30 -27.31 -18.67 8.61
C GLY A 30 -25.81 -18.76 8.88
N THR A 31 -25.32 -19.88 9.43
CA THR A 31 -23.93 -20.05 9.90
C THR A 31 -23.06 -20.80 8.90
N SER A 32 -23.09 -20.41 7.62
CA SER A 32 -22.44 -21.13 6.53
C SER A 32 -21.10 -20.53 6.07
N MET A 33 -20.61 -19.49 6.75
CA MET A 33 -19.39 -18.76 6.38
C MET A 33 -18.26 -19.17 7.31
N ILE A 34 -17.22 -19.79 6.77
CA ILE A 34 -16.04 -20.25 7.50
C ILE A 34 -14.91 -19.25 7.26
N SER A 35 -14.37 -18.73 8.36
CA SER A 35 -13.15 -17.92 8.38
C SER A 35 -12.05 -18.74 9.05
N LEU A 36 -11.04 -19.14 8.28
CA LEU A 36 -9.92 -19.94 8.76
C LEU A 36 -8.60 -19.21 8.50
N ILE A 37 -7.82 -18.98 9.56
CA ILE A 37 -6.49 -18.36 9.50
C ILE A 37 -5.50 -19.30 10.19
N MET A 38 -4.43 -19.64 9.45
CA MET A 38 -3.33 -20.48 9.94
C MET A 38 -2.06 -19.64 10.05
N PRO A 39 -1.44 -19.58 11.25
CA PRO A 39 -0.18 -18.86 11.42
C PRO A 39 0.99 -19.60 10.74
N PRO A 40 2.09 -18.91 10.45
CA PRO A 40 3.27 -19.55 9.89
C PRO A 40 3.81 -20.56 10.91
N ARG A 41 4.32 -21.69 10.40
CA ARG A 41 4.78 -22.87 11.17
C ARG A 41 3.69 -23.80 11.71
N ASP A 42 2.41 -23.49 11.50
CA ASP A 42 1.34 -24.44 11.79
C ASP A 42 1.37 -25.62 10.80
N GLN A 43 0.75 -26.74 11.18
CA GLN A 43 0.67 -27.94 10.36
C GLN A 43 -0.70 -28.07 9.69
N VAL A 44 -0.71 -28.19 8.36
CA VAL A 44 -1.94 -28.41 7.57
C VAL A 44 -2.70 -29.66 8.04
N SER A 45 -1.98 -30.69 8.50
CA SER A 45 -2.57 -31.93 9.03
C SER A 45 -3.40 -31.70 10.30
N ARG A 46 -2.95 -30.82 11.21
CA ARG A 46 -3.67 -30.44 12.43
C ARG A 46 -5.03 -29.82 12.09
N VAL A 47 -5.02 -28.88 11.15
CA VAL A 47 -6.21 -28.15 10.71
C VAL A 47 -7.15 -29.03 9.90
N THR A 48 -6.61 -29.92 9.05
CA THR A 48 -7.39 -30.92 8.31
C THR A 48 -8.13 -31.86 9.27
N LYS A 49 -7.47 -32.30 10.35
CA LYS A 49 -8.11 -33.11 11.39
C LYS A 49 -9.22 -32.34 12.10
N MET A 50 -8.96 -31.10 12.51
CA MET A 50 -9.97 -30.24 13.15
C MET A 50 -11.21 -30.06 12.25
N LEU A 51 -11.03 -29.78 10.94
CA LEU A 51 -12.15 -29.72 10.00
C LEU A 51 -12.89 -31.06 9.84
N GLY A 52 -12.20 -32.18 10.00
CA GLY A 52 -12.82 -33.52 10.01
C GLY A 52 -13.71 -33.74 11.23
N ASP A 53 -13.24 -33.32 12.40
CA ASP A 53 -14.02 -33.40 13.65
C ASP A 53 -15.25 -32.47 13.57
N GLU A 54 -15.08 -31.26 13.03
CA GLU A 54 -16.14 -30.26 12.79
C GLU A 54 -17.17 -30.74 11.75
N TYR A 55 -16.74 -31.48 10.72
CA TYR A 55 -17.65 -32.12 9.78
C TYR A 55 -18.55 -33.14 10.50
N GLY A 56 -17.98 -33.92 11.42
CA GLY A 56 -18.71 -34.89 12.24
C GLY A 56 -19.74 -34.22 13.14
N THR A 57 -19.38 -33.14 13.83
CA THR A 57 -20.31 -32.38 14.70
C THR A 57 -21.41 -31.70 13.88
N ALA A 58 -21.09 -31.11 12.73
CA ALA A 58 -22.04 -30.47 11.83
C ALA A 58 -23.12 -31.43 11.29
N SER A 59 -22.82 -32.73 11.20
CA SER A 59 -23.80 -33.74 10.75
C SER A 59 -25.03 -33.85 11.67
N ASN A 60 -24.89 -33.47 12.95
CA ASN A 60 -25.94 -33.49 13.98
C ASN A 60 -26.83 -32.24 13.98
N ILE A 61 -26.59 -31.26 13.09
CA ILE A 61 -27.42 -30.06 12.98
C ILE A 61 -28.85 -30.45 12.55
N LYS A 62 -29.85 -30.00 13.33
CA LYS A 62 -31.28 -30.32 13.12
C LYS A 62 -31.85 -29.71 11.83
N SER A 63 -31.47 -28.48 11.51
CA SER A 63 -31.93 -27.79 10.31
C SER A 63 -31.28 -28.39 9.06
N ARG A 64 -32.09 -28.99 8.18
CA ARG A 64 -31.61 -29.65 6.95
C ARG A 64 -30.80 -28.71 6.06
N VAL A 65 -31.30 -27.49 5.86
CA VAL A 65 -30.69 -26.48 4.98
C VAL A 65 -29.35 -26.01 5.57
N ASN A 66 -29.34 -25.59 6.83
CA ASN A 66 -28.10 -25.12 7.47
C ASN A 66 -27.04 -26.23 7.54
N ARG A 67 -27.45 -27.46 7.87
CA ARG A 67 -26.56 -28.61 7.87
C ARG A 67 -25.89 -28.82 6.50
N GLN A 68 -26.66 -28.77 5.42
CA GLN A 68 -26.10 -28.97 4.07
C GLN A 68 -25.13 -27.86 3.69
N SER A 69 -25.42 -26.61 4.03
CA SER A 69 -24.54 -25.46 3.77
C SER A 69 -23.23 -25.54 4.54
N VAL A 70 -23.28 -25.88 5.84
CA VAL A 70 -22.06 -26.04 6.68
C VAL A 70 -21.20 -27.20 6.18
N LEU A 71 -21.79 -28.37 5.92
CA LEU A 71 -21.05 -29.52 5.41
C LEU A 71 -20.38 -29.22 4.05
N ALA A 72 -21.08 -28.48 3.17
CA ALA A 72 -20.53 -28.07 1.88
C ALA A 72 -19.36 -27.08 2.03
N ALA A 73 -19.44 -26.13 2.96
CA ALA A 73 -18.38 -25.17 3.24
C ALA A 73 -17.13 -25.86 3.82
N ILE A 74 -17.30 -26.77 4.78
CA ILE A 74 -16.20 -27.57 5.35
C ILE A 74 -15.56 -28.46 4.27
N THR A 75 -16.36 -29.12 3.43
CA THR A 75 -15.85 -29.95 2.33
C THR A 75 -15.02 -29.11 1.36
N SER A 76 -15.47 -27.90 1.02
CA SER A 76 -14.74 -26.98 0.14
C SER A 76 -13.42 -26.54 0.76
N ALA A 77 -13.42 -26.24 2.07
CA ALA A 77 -12.21 -25.88 2.81
C ALA A 77 -11.18 -27.02 2.84
N GLN A 78 -11.64 -28.25 3.12
CA GLN A 78 -10.79 -29.45 3.11
C GLN A 78 -10.20 -29.71 1.72
N GLN A 79 -10.98 -29.51 0.65
CA GLN A 79 -10.49 -29.69 -0.73
C GLN A 79 -9.41 -28.67 -1.07
N ARG A 80 -9.55 -27.41 -0.66
CA ARG A 80 -8.51 -26.39 -0.87
C ARG A 80 -7.25 -26.65 -0.06
N LEU A 81 -7.38 -27.04 1.21
CA LEU A 81 -6.22 -27.34 2.06
C LEU A 81 -5.37 -28.48 1.51
N LYS A 82 -5.96 -29.44 0.77
CA LYS A 82 -5.20 -30.51 0.09
C LYS A 82 -4.24 -30.01 -0.99
N LEU A 83 -4.45 -28.81 -1.55
CA LEU A 83 -3.53 -28.22 -2.51
C LEU A 83 -2.23 -27.73 -1.83
N TYR A 84 -2.26 -27.50 -0.52
CA TYR A 84 -1.13 -27.00 0.25
C TYR A 84 -0.43 -28.15 1.01
N ASN A 85 0.79 -28.49 0.59
CA ASN A 85 1.60 -29.47 1.32
C ASN A 85 2.09 -28.96 2.68
N ARG A 86 2.34 -27.65 2.80
CA ARG A 86 2.77 -26.96 4.02
C ARG A 86 2.13 -25.58 4.07
N VAL A 87 1.98 -25.03 5.28
CA VAL A 87 1.55 -23.63 5.45
C VAL A 87 2.66 -22.72 4.89
N PRO A 88 2.32 -21.74 4.02
CA PRO A 88 3.28 -20.77 3.49
C PRO A 88 4.00 -19.95 4.58
N PRO A 89 5.13 -19.29 4.27
CA PRO A 89 5.95 -18.60 5.27
C PRO A 89 5.25 -17.43 5.96
N ASN A 90 4.25 -16.79 5.34
CA ASN A 90 3.47 -15.72 5.97
C ASN A 90 2.17 -16.22 6.63
N GLY A 91 1.88 -17.52 6.55
CA GLY A 91 0.60 -18.11 6.98
C GLY A 91 -0.33 -18.38 5.80
N LEU A 92 -1.55 -18.85 6.09
CA LEU A 92 -2.59 -19.08 5.07
C LEU A 92 -3.92 -18.55 5.59
N VAL A 93 -4.62 -17.83 4.72
CA VAL A 93 -6.00 -17.39 4.98
C VAL A 93 -6.93 -18.09 4.02
N LEU A 94 -8.00 -18.67 4.56
CA LEU A 94 -9.01 -19.41 3.82
C LEU A 94 -10.41 -18.95 4.25
N TYR A 95 -11.14 -18.40 3.29
CA TYR A 95 -12.55 -18.05 3.45
C TYR A 95 -13.40 -18.94 2.56
N THR A 96 -14.31 -19.72 3.15
CA THR A 96 -15.24 -20.56 2.40
C THR A 96 -16.67 -20.34 2.86
N GLY A 97 -17.62 -20.35 1.92
CA GLY A 97 -19.02 -20.23 2.29
C GLY A 97 -19.96 -20.10 1.11
N THR A 98 -21.24 -19.94 1.42
CA THR A 98 -22.30 -19.70 0.45
C THR A 98 -22.82 -18.28 0.64
N ILE A 99 -22.54 -17.41 -0.32
CA ILE A 99 -23.02 -16.03 -0.31
C ILE A 99 -24.28 -15.92 -1.16
N VAL A 100 -25.20 -15.05 -0.74
CA VAL A 100 -26.35 -14.68 -1.56
C VAL A 100 -25.94 -13.46 -2.38
N THR A 101 -25.98 -13.59 -3.70
CA THR A 101 -25.76 -12.46 -4.63
C THR A 101 -26.99 -11.56 -4.68
N ASP A 102 -26.84 -10.33 -5.19
CA ASP A 102 -27.95 -9.35 -5.30
C ASP A 102 -29.11 -9.86 -6.17
N GLU A 103 -28.86 -10.82 -7.07
CA GLU A 103 -29.89 -11.52 -7.85
C GLU A 103 -30.66 -12.59 -7.06
N GLY A 104 -30.40 -12.74 -5.76
CA GLY A 104 -31.01 -13.76 -4.90
C GLY A 104 -30.48 -15.18 -5.15
N LYS A 105 -29.48 -15.36 -6.03
CA LYS A 105 -28.84 -16.65 -6.29
C LYS A 105 -27.77 -16.96 -5.24
N GLU A 106 -27.73 -18.20 -4.79
CA GLU A 106 -26.69 -18.72 -3.89
C GLU A 106 -25.43 -19.08 -4.69
N LYS A 107 -24.30 -18.43 -4.37
CA LYS A 107 -22.99 -18.70 -4.97
C LYS A 107 -22.05 -19.27 -3.92
N LYS A 108 -21.45 -20.42 -4.22
CA LYS A 108 -20.36 -20.98 -3.41
C LYS A 108 -19.08 -20.19 -3.71
N VAL A 109 -18.48 -19.63 -2.66
CA VAL A 109 -17.23 -18.87 -2.76
C VAL A 109 -16.15 -19.53 -1.93
N THR A 110 -14.93 -19.46 -2.44
CA THR A 110 -13.76 -20.01 -1.77
C THR A 110 -12.56 -19.17 -2.19
N PHE A 111 -11.98 -18.48 -1.21
CA PHE A 111 -10.80 -17.65 -1.37
C PHE A 111 -9.69 -18.21 -0.50
N ASP A 112 -8.57 -18.54 -1.12
CA ASP A 112 -7.35 -18.95 -0.45
C ASP A 112 -6.18 -18.10 -0.95
N PHE A 113 -5.45 -17.49 -0.03
CA PHE A 113 -4.28 -16.69 -0.36
C PHE A 113 -3.27 -16.66 0.79
N GLU A 114 -2.01 -16.43 0.44
CA GLU A 114 -0.96 -16.10 1.40
C GLU A 114 -0.97 -14.58 1.66
N PRO A 115 -1.03 -14.14 2.92
CA PRO A 115 -0.98 -12.72 3.26
C PRO A 115 0.41 -12.12 2.98
N PHE A 116 0.47 -10.82 2.66
CA PHE A 116 1.72 -10.11 2.37
C PHE A 116 2.64 -9.96 3.60
N ARG A 117 2.13 -10.20 4.81
CA ARG A 117 2.86 -10.19 6.08
C ARG A 117 2.54 -11.42 6.92
N PRO A 118 3.50 -11.93 7.72
CA PRO A 118 3.27 -13.04 8.63
C PRO A 118 2.15 -12.78 9.64
N ILE A 119 1.17 -13.67 9.70
CA ILE A 119 0.05 -13.59 10.65
C ILE A 119 0.31 -14.48 11.87
N ASN A 120 0.39 -13.91 13.06
CA ASN A 120 0.56 -14.71 14.28
C ASN A 120 -0.76 -15.20 14.90
N ALA A 121 -1.90 -14.79 14.36
CA ALA A 121 -3.22 -15.23 14.79
C ALA A 121 -3.61 -16.59 14.18
N SER A 122 -4.26 -17.43 15.00
CA SER A 122 -4.98 -18.63 14.54
C SER A 122 -6.46 -18.40 14.77
N LEU A 123 -7.27 -18.52 13.71
CA LEU A 123 -8.71 -18.27 13.78
C LEU A 123 -9.46 -19.41 13.08
N TYR A 124 -10.52 -19.92 13.70
CA TYR A 124 -11.53 -20.75 13.05
C TYR A 124 -12.89 -20.33 13.59
N LEU A 125 -13.72 -19.75 12.73
CA LEU A 125 -15.07 -19.30 13.07
C LEU A 125 -16.05 -19.64 11.95
N CYS A 126 -17.22 -20.13 12.34
CA CYS A 126 -18.37 -20.37 11.47
C CYS A 126 -19.49 -19.40 11.85
N ASP A 127 -19.84 -18.46 10.97
CA ASP A 127 -20.83 -17.41 11.25
C ASP A 127 -21.64 -17.07 9.99
N ASN A 128 -22.47 -16.03 10.05
CA ASN A 128 -23.21 -15.47 8.92
C ASN A 128 -22.41 -14.45 8.08
N LYS A 129 -21.21 -14.12 8.52
CA LYS A 129 -20.29 -13.16 7.90
C LYS A 129 -18.86 -13.72 7.94
N PHE A 130 -18.01 -13.24 7.05
CA PHE A 130 -16.58 -13.48 7.17
C PHE A 130 -15.98 -12.57 8.26
N HIS A 131 -15.02 -13.11 9.01
CA HIS A 131 -14.29 -12.40 10.03
C HIS A 131 -12.92 -12.00 9.47
N THR A 132 -12.76 -10.71 9.19
CA THR A 132 -11.56 -10.10 8.56
C THR A 132 -10.74 -9.25 9.54
N GLU A 133 -11.11 -9.26 10.82
CA GLU A 133 -10.49 -8.44 11.88
C GLU A 133 -8.95 -8.62 11.93
N ALA A 134 -8.49 -9.87 11.90
CA ALA A 134 -7.07 -10.20 11.90
C ALA A 134 -6.33 -9.75 10.62
N LEU A 135 -7.04 -9.60 9.50
CA LEU A 135 -6.46 -9.05 8.27
C LEU A 135 -6.39 -7.53 8.30
N ASN A 136 -7.40 -6.87 8.88
CA ASN A 136 -7.42 -5.42 9.04
C ASN A 136 -6.25 -4.93 9.90
N GLU A 137 -5.87 -5.69 10.93
CA GLU A 137 -4.68 -5.41 11.75
C GLU A 137 -3.38 -5.45 10.91
N LEU A 138 -3.28 -6.34 9.92
CA LEU A 138 -2.10 -6.41 9.04
C LEU A 138 -2.05 -5.27 8.03
N LEU A 139 -3.24 -4.82 7.60
CA LEU A 139 -3.41 -3.71 6.68
C LEU A 139 -3.12 -2.35 7.30
N GLU A 140 -3.04 -2.26 8.64
CA GLU A 140 -2.45 -1.11 9.29
C GLU A 140 -1.00 -1.00 8.81
N SER A 141 -0.85 -0.03 7.90
CA SER A 141 0.32 0.10 7.07
C SER A 141 1.42 0.72 7.90
N ASP A 142 2.19 -0.15 8.50
CA ASP A 142 3.29 0.30 9.32
C ASP A 142 4.49 0.56 8.42
N ASP A 143 4.56 1.79 7.92
CA ASP A 143 5.81 2.35 7.42
C ASP A 143 6.81 2.33 8.58
N LYS A 144 7.99 1.75 8.34
CA LYS A 144 9.00 1.63 9.39
C LYS A 144 9.74 2.96 9.53
N PHE A 145 9.54 3.63 10.66
CA PHE A 145 10.23 4.87 11.01
C PHE A 145 11.38 4.61 11.97
N GLY A 146 12.51 5.27 11.74
CA GLY A 146 13.67 5.22 12.61
C GLY A 146 13.64 6.34 13.64
N PHE A 147 14.09 6.05 14.85
CA PHE A 147 14.26 7.03 15.92
C PHE A 147 15.68 6.98 16.46
N ILE A 148 16.32 8.15 16.55
CA ILE A 148 17.59 8.34 17.24
C ILE A 148 17.33 9.29 18.40
N VAL A 149 17.34 8.75 19.61
CA VAL A 149 17.16 9.54 20.83
C VAL A 149 18.54 9.82 21.43
N MET A 150 19.02 11.05 21.31
CA MET A 150 20.30 11.50 21.86
C MET A 150 20.12 12.18 23.21
N ASP A 151 20.90 11.74 24.19
CA ASP A 151 21.01 12.41 25.48
C ASP A 151 22.48 12.55 25.88
N GLY A 152 22.77 13.40 26.87
CA GLY A 152 24.12 13.58 27.40
C GLY A 152 24.70 12.32 28.07
N ASN A 153 23.84 11.38 28.47
CA ASN A 153 24.22 10.13 29.14
C ASN A 153 24.26 8.91 28.21
N GLY A 154 23.81 9.03 26.96
CA GLY A 154 23.70 7.92 26.03
C GLY A 154 22.74 8.17 24.87
N THR A 155 22.80 7.30 23.86
CA THR A 155 21.85 7.30 22.74
C THR A 155 21.08 5.99 22.68
N LEU A 156 19.83 6.09 22.24
CA LEU A 156 18.98 4.95 21.90
C LEU A 156 18.61 5.01 20.41
N PHE A 157 18.74 3.86 19.75
CA PHE A 157 18.25 3.62 18.40
C PHE A 157 17.01 2.72 18.49
N GLY A 158 15.92 3.18 17.93
CA GLY A 158 14.66 2.45 17.90
C GLY A 158 14.00 2.55 16.54
N THR A 159 13.06 1.65 16.29
CA THR A 159 12.17 1.72 15.14
C THR A 159 10.74 1.64 15.61
N LEU A 160 9.87 2.38 14.94
CA LEU A 160 8.43 2.32 15.08
C LEU A 160 7.85 1.82 13.77
N SER A 161 7.09 0.74 13.86
CA SER A 161 6.30 0.21 12.76
C SER A 161 4.87 0.22 13.30
N GLY A 162 4.12 1.26 12.94
CA GLY A 162 2.77 1.57 13.46
C GLY A 162 2.67 1.50 14.97
N ASN A 163 2.00 0.46 15.48
CA ASN A 163 1.82 0.30 16.92
C ASN A 163 2.95 -0.53 17.58
N THR A 164 3.81 -1.14 16.79
CA THR A 164 4.95 -1.92 17.30
C THR A 164 6.20 -1.04 17.42
N ARG A 165 6.72 -0.94 18.66
CA ARG A 165 7.99 -0.29 18.95
C ARG A 165 9.08 -1.34 19.16
N GLU A 166 10.23 -1.13 18.54
CA GLU A 166 11.39 -1.99 18.70
C GLU A 166 12.61 -1.14 19.08
N VAL A 167 13.34 -1.54 20.13
CA VAL A 167 14.61 -0.91 20.49
C VAL A 167 15.72 -1.74 19.88
N LEU A 168 16.41 -1.19 18.86
CA LEU A 168 17.47 -1.88 18.15
C LEU A 168 18.75 -1.95 18.99
N HIS A 169 19.17 -0.81 19.53
CA HIS A 169 20.39 -0.71 20.31
C HIS A 169 20.36 0.50 21.23
N LYS A 170 21.04 0.40 22.38
CA LYS A 170 21.30 1.52 23.27
C LYS A 170 22.72 1.44 23.80
N PHE A 171 23.37 2.59 23.92
CA PHE A 171 24.67 2.69 24.57
C PHE A 171 24.74 3.94 25.44
N SER A 172 25.44 3.83 26.56
CA SER A 172 25.70 4.95 27.46
C SER A 172 27.05 5.61 27.17
N VAL A 173 27.13 6.90 27.48
CA VAL A 173 28.38 7.68 27.43
C VAL A 173 28.53 8.51 28.68
N ASP A 174 29.77 8.66 29.14
CA ASP A 174 30.11 9.59 30.22
C ASP A 174 30.88 10.78 29.63
N LEU A 175 30.19 11.90 29.45
CA LEU A 175 30.75 13.11 28.87
C LEU A 175 31.28 14.05 29.97
N PRO A 176 32.48 14.65 29.80
CA PRO A 176 33.02 15.61 30.77
C PRO A 176 32.06 16.77 31.00
N LYS A 177 31.71 17.06 32.26
CA LYS A 177 30.78 18.14 32.65
C LYS A 177 31.36 19.54 32.40
N LYS A 178 30.50 20.55 32.35
CA LYS A 178 30.94 21.94 32.18
C LYS A 178 31.60 22.37 33.49
N HIS A 179 32.89 22.71 33.42
CA HIS A 179 33.60 23.23 34.58
C HIS A 179 33.29 24.73 34.74
N GLY A 180 32.80 25.12 35.92
CA GLY A 180 32.52 26.52 36.27
C GLY A 180 33.66 27.23 37.00
N ARG A 181 34.73 26.51 37.36
CA ARG A 181 35.89 27.07 38.07
C ARG A 181 36.97 27.49 37.07
N GLY A 182 37.36 28.76 37.11
CA GLY A 182 38.38 29.34 36.22
C GLY A 182 39.82 28.92 36.56
N GLY A 183 40.74 29.15 35.61
CA GLY A 183 42.18 28.86 35.77
C GLY A 183 42.90 28.66 34.42
N GLN A 184 44.22 28.50 34.45
CA GLN A 184 45.06 28.27 33.26
C GLN A 184 44.64 27.04 32.44
N SER A 185 44.06 26.03 33.10
CA SER A 185 43.62 24.78 32.48
C SER A 185 42.18 24.83 31.94
N ALA A 186 41.43 25.92 32.16
CA ALA A 186 40.02 26.01 31.76
C ALA A 186 39.82 25.83 30.24
N LEU A 187 40.68 26.43 29.41
CA LEU A 187 40.61 26.29 27.96
C LEU A 187 40.88 24.85 27.50
N ARG A 188 41.82 24.15 28.16
CA ARG A 188 42.12 22.75 27.87
C ARG A 188 40.93 21.85 28.20
N PHE A 189 40.28 22.04 29.35
CA PHE A 189 39.10 21.26 29.72
C PHE A 189 37.90 21.53 28.79
N ALA A 190 37.74 22.78 28.33
CA ALA A 190 36.73 23.11 27.32
C ALA A 190 37.00 22.38 25.99
N ARG A 191 38.26 22.36 25.51
CA ARG A 191 38.64 21.61 24.31
C ARG A 191 38.40 20.11 24.44
N LEU A 192 38.84 19.50 25.54
CA LEU A 192 38.62 18.07 25.81
C LEU A 192 37.13 17.71 25.84
N ARG A 193 36.29 18.60 26.40
CA ARG A 193 34.83 18.41 26.39
C ARG A 193 34.26 18.45 24.97
N MET A 194 34.66 19.42 24.14
CA MET A 194 34.20 19.50 22.75
C MET A 194 34.68 18.31 21.91
N GLU A 195 35.93 17.87 22.11
CA GLU A 195 36.49 16.70 21.44
C GLU A 195 35.73 15.41 21.81
N LYS A 196 35.40 15.21 23.09
CA LYS A 196 34.59 14.06 23.52
C LYS A 196 33.16 14.11 22.99
N ARG A 197 32.54 15.29 22.90
CA ARG A 197 31.23 15.48 22.26
C ARG A 197 31.27 15.17 20.78
N HIS A 198 32.27 15.65 20.06
CA HIS A 198 32.46 15.36 18.65
C HIS A 198 32.63 13.85 18.39
N ASN A 199 33.43 13.16 19.21
CA ASN A 199 33.59 11.71 19.12
C ASN A 199 32.29 10.95 19.44
N TYR A 200 31.47 11.49 20.34
CA TYR A 200 30.14 10.94 20.62
C TYR A 200 29.21 11.05 19.41
N VAL A 201 29.10 12.23 18.81
CA VAL A 201 28.31 12.45 17.58
C VAL A 201 28.79 11.54 16.45
N ARG A 202 30.11 11.40 16.26
CA ARG A 202 30.70 10.46 15.28
C ARG A 202 30.26 9.02 15.53
N LYS A 203 30.39 8.52 16.76
CA LYS A 203 29.99 7.16 17.11
C LYS A 203 28.49 6.93 16.87
N THR A 204 27.65 7.92 17.19
CA THR A 204 26.21 7.84 16.92
C THR A 204 25.91 7.81 15.42
N ALA A 205 26.60 8.62 14.60
CA ALA A 205 26.44 8.64 13.15
C ALA A 205 26.87 7.30 12.49
N GLU A 206 27.98 6.74 12.93
CA GLU A 206 28.46 5.43 12.45
C GLU A 206 27.47 4.30 12.79
N LEU A 207 26.96 4.27 14.04
CA LEU A 207 25.97 3.27 14.45
C LEU A 207 24.63 3.47 13.75
N ALA A 208 24.21 4.70 13.50
CA ALA A 208 23.01 4.99 12.71
C ALA A 208 23.11 4.37 11.31
N THR A 209 24.27 4.48 10.67
CA THR A 209 24.54 3.87 9.37
C THR A 209 24.44 2.36 9.44
N GLN A 210 25.00 1.72 10.48
CA GLN A 210 24.93 0.26 10.64
C GLN A 210 23.51 -0.27 10.85
N PHE A 211 22.65 0.46 11.56
CA PHE A 211 21.30 -0.01 11.89
C PHE A 211 20.23 0.41 10.87
N PHE A 212 20.37 1.58 10.26
CA PHE A 212 19.36 2.13 9.35
C PHE A 212 19.71 1.98 7.86
N ILE A 213 20.91 1.52 7.51
CA ILE A 213 21.26 1.21 6.12
C ILE A 213 21.47 -0.30 5.99
N ASN A 214 20.78 -0.91 5.03
CA ASN A 214 20.97 -2.33 4.76
C ASN A 214 22.30 -2.53 4.00
N PRO A 215 23.23 -3.37 4.49
CA PRO A 215 24.54 -3.56 3.85
C PRO A 215 24.43 -4.17 2.45
N ALA A 216 23.38 -4.94 2.14
CA ALA A 216 23.23 -5.61 0.85
C ALA A 216 22.75 -4.65 -0.25
N THR A 217 21.82 -3.74 0.06
CA THR A 217 21.22 -2.82 -0.92
C THR A 217 21.80 -1.41 -0.84
N SER A 218 22.61 -1.11 0.19
CA SER A 218 23.18 0.22 0.45
C SER A 218 22.13 1.33 0.58
N GLN A 219 20.88 0.97 0.91
CA GLN A 219 19.76 1.89 1.02
C GLN A 219 19.19 1.93 2.44
N PRO A 220 18.56 3.06 2.83
CA PRO A 220 17.87 3.17 4.10
C PRO A 220 16.75 2.12 4.23
N ASN A 221 16.66 1.45 5.39
CA ASN A 221 15.60 0.49 5.70
C ASN A 221 14.34 1.14 6.30
N VAL A 222 14.40 2.45 6.56
CA VAL A 222 13.31 3.25 7.15
C VAL A 222 12.79 4.25 6.13
N SER A 223 11.47 4.45 6.15
CA SER A 223 10.78 5.42 5.30
C SER A 223 11.13 6.86 5.69
N GLY A 224 11.37 7.08 6.98
CA GLY A 224 11.83 8.35 7.54
C GLY A 224 12.51 8.18 8.90
N LEU A 225 13.26 9.20 9.30
CA LEU A 225 14.07 9.23 10.51
C LEU A 225 13.69 10.43 11.37
N ILE A 226 13.53 10.20 12.66
CA ILE A 226 13.29 11.25 13.66
C ILE A 226 14.50 11.34 14.58
N LEU A 227 15.04 12.55 14.69
CA LEU A 227 16.12 12.85 15.64
C LEU A 227 15.49 13.48 16.88
N ALA A 228 15.49 12.76 17.99
CA ALA A 228 15.00 13.26 19.26
C ALA A 228 16.17 13.47 20.23
N GLY A 229 16.04 14.42 21.13
CA GLY A 229 17.03 14.56 22.20
C GLY A 229 16.85 15.79 23.06
N SER A 230 17.58 15.79 24.18
CA SER A 230 17.72 16.97 25.03
C SER A 230 18.88 17.83 24.52
N ALA A 231 18.68 19.16 24.45
CA ALA A 231 19.65 20.13 23.95
C ALA A 231 20.05 19.97 22.45
N ASP A 232 21.10 20.68 22.05
CA ASP A 232 21.50 20.87 20.64
C ASP A 232 22.23 19.69 20.01
N PHE A 233 22.45 18.56 20.72
CA PHE A 233 23.22 17.43 20.20
C PHE A 233 22.63 16.81 18.92
N LYS A 234 21.30 16.75 18.83
CA LYS A 234 20.58 16.29 17.64
C LYS A 234 20.72 17.25 16.45
N THR A 235 20.85 18.56 16.73
CA THR A 235 21.07 19.59 15.71
C THR A 235 22.50 19.49 15.18
N GLU A 236 23.47 19.30 16.08
CA GLU A 236 24.86 19.00 15.72
C GLU A 236 24.96 17.73 14.86
N LEU A 237 24.23 16.67 15.20
CA LEU A 237 24.20 15.45 14.39
C LEU A 237 23.61 15.71 13.00
N SER A 238 22.46 16.39 12.91
CA SER A 238 21.74 16.68 11.66
C SER A 238 22.56 17.54 10.69
N GLN A 239 23.31 18.52 11.23
CA GLN A 239 24.12 19.45 10.44
C GLN A 239 25.54 18.93 10.18
N SER A 240 25.96 17.83 10.81
CA SER A 240 27.33 17.34 10.67
C SER A 240 27.54 16.61 9.35
N ASP A 241 28.69 16.88 8.72
CA ASP A 241 29.17 16.12 7.54
C ASP A 241 29.50 14.65 7.87
N MET A 242 29.51 14.29 9.16
CA MET A 242 29.75 12.91 9.62
C MET A 242 28.50 12.03 9.48
N PHE A 243 27.32 12.64 9.38
CA PHE A 243 26.09 11.89 9.21
C PHE A 243 25.91 11.49 7.75
N ASP A 244 25.54 10.24 7.49
CA ASP A 244 25.41 9.74 6.11
C ASP A 244 24.32 10.55 5.38
N GLN A 245 24.66 11.12 4.22
CA GLN A 245 23.78 11.94 3.41
C GLN A 245 22.47 11.22 3.03
N ARG A 246 22.52 9.90 2.87
CA ARG A 246 21.33 9.08 2.55
C ARG A 246 20.35 9.07 3.71
N LEU A 247 20.84 9.07 4.95
CA LEU A 247 20.00 9.20 6.14
C LEU A 247 19.61 10.66 6.39
N ALA A 248 20.49 11.62 6.11
CA ALA A 248 20.22 13.05 6.26
C ALA A 248 18.99 13.47 5.44
N THR A 249 18.88 13.02 4.19
CA THR A 249 17.71 13.29 3.32
C THR A 249 16.41 12.65 3.82
N LYS A 250 16.48 11.66 4.72
CA LYS A 250 15.33 10.96 5.32
C LYS A 250 14.95 11.52 6.69
N ILE A 251 15.63 12.55 7.20
CA ILE A 251 15.24 13.21 8.45
C ILE A 251 13.92 13.96 8.23
N LEU A 252 12.87 13.51 8.94
CA LEU A 252 11.54 14.13 8.88
C LEU A 252 11.41 15.30 9.85
N LYS A 253 11.83 15.09 11.10
CA LYS A 253 11.68 16.07 12.17
C LYS A 253 12.76 15.89 13.22
N VAL A 254 13.18 17.02 13.78
CA VAL A 254 14.03 17.09 14.97
C VAL A 254 13.13 17.45 16.16
N VAL A 255 13.13 16.62 17.20
CA VAL A 255 12.19 16.72 18.33
C VAL A 255 12.93 16.99 19.64
N ASP A 256 12.45 17.98 20.39
CA ASP A 256 12.83 18.24 21.78
C ASP A 256 12.09 17.29 22.72
N VAL A 257 12.86 16.49 23.47
CA VAL A 257 12.35 15.61 24.53
C VAL A 257 12.97 15.97 25.86
N SER A 258 12.19 15.82 26.93
CA SER A 258 12.60 16.18 28.29
C SER A 258 13.49 15.12 28.92
N TYR A 259 13.36 13.87 28.47
CA TYR A 259 14.06 12.71 29.01
C TYR A 259 14.83 11.98 27.91
N GLY A 260 15.95 11.34 28.27
CA GLY A 260 16.70 10.44 27.39
C GLY A 260 16.22 8.99 27.45
N GLY A 261 16.83 8.13 26.63
CA GLY A 261 16.59 6.68 26.65
C GLY A 261 15.17 6.28 26.23
N GLU A 262 14.63 5.23 26.85
CA GLU A 262 13.33 4.63 26.49
C GLU A 262 12.13 5.54 26.83
N ASN A 263 12.23 6.32 27.91
CA ASN A 263 11.19 7.29 28.25
C ASN A 263 11.14 8.44 27.24
N GLY A 264 12.33 8.94 26.84
CA GLY A 264 12.45 9.91 25.75
C GLY A 264 11.94 9.38 24.41
N PHE A 265 12.14 8.08 24.15
CA PHE A 265 11.63 7.43 22.95
C PHE A 265 10.11 7.46 22.88
N ASN A 266 9.40 7.16 23.97
CA ASN A 266 7.93 7.22 24.00
C ASN A 266 7.42 8.65 23.80
N GLN A 267 8.05 9.62 24.44
CA GLN A 267 7.70 11.03 24.27
C GLN A 267 7.93 11.49 22.82
N ALA A 268 9.03 11.06 22.19
CA ALA A 268 9.33 11.37 20.80
C ALA A 268 8.28 10.79 19.85
N ILE A 269 7.79 9.58 20.12
CA ILE A 269 6.73 8.94 19.33
C ILE A 269 5.44 9.77 19.40
N GLU A 270 5.02 10.17 20.60
CA GLU A 270 3.80 10.95 20.81
C GLU A 270 3.84 12.32 20.09
N ILE A 271 4.95 13.04 20.22
CA ILE A 271 5.14 14.35 19.56
C ILE A 271 5.25 14.23 18.03
N SER A 272 5.72 13.08 17.54
CA SER A 272 5.93 12.86 16.11
C SER A 272 4.73 12.22 15.40
N ALA A 273 3.71 11.77 16.13
CA ALA A 273 2.56 11.05 15.58
C ALA A 273 1.89 11.79 14.41
N GLU A 274 1.73 13.12 14.53
CA GLU A 274 1.16 13.97 13.46
C GLU A 274 2.05 14.04 12.20
N VAL A 275 3.37 14.05 12.36
CA VAL A 275 4.28 14.11 11.21
C VAL A 275 4.35 12.76 10.53
N LEU A 276 4.32 11.68 11.30
CA LEU A 276 4.36 10.31 10.81
C LEU A 276 3.11 9.95 9.99
N SER A 277 1.93 10.36 10.44
CA SER A 277 0.68 10.14 9.68
C SER A 277 0.67 10.89 8.34
N ASN A 278 1.37 12.03 8.27
CA ASN A 278 1.45 12.86 7.07
C ASN A 278 2.47 12.40 6.03
N VAL A 279 3.31 11.39 6.29
CA VAL A 279 4.38 10.99 5.35
C VAL A 279 3.82 10.48 4.02
N LYS A 280 2.78 9.64 4.05
CA LYS A 280 2.11 9.15 2.83
C LYS A 280 1.52 10.31 2.02
N PHE A 281 0.89 11.25 2.71
CA PHE A 281 0.34 12.45 2.09
C PHE A 281 1.41 13.32 1.44
N ILE A 282 2.59 13.45 2.04
CA ILE A 282 3.73 14.20 1.47
C ILE A 282 4.27 13.51 0.22
N GLN A 283 4.35 12.17 0.22
CA GLN A 283 4.77 11.40 -0.96
C GLN A 283 3.78 11.55 -2.11
N GLU A 284 2.48 11.38 -1.83
CA GLU A 284 1.39 11.61 -2.79
C GLU A 284 1.47 13.04 -3.36
N LYS A 285 1.59 14.06 -2.50
CA LYS A 285 1.71 15.46 -2.92
C LYS A 285 2.92 15.68 -3.83
N LYS A 286 4.06 15.08 -3.52
CA LYS A 286 5.27 15.21 -4.33
C LYS A 286 5.12 14.53 -5.70
N LEU A 287 4.46 13.38 -5.75
CA LEU A 287 4.19 12.66 -7.00
C LEU A 287 3.27 13.47 -7.93
N ILE A 288 2.15 13.96 -7.39
CA ILE A 288 1.21 14.79 -8.14
C ILE A 288 1.84 16.14 -8.50
N GLY A 289 2.68 16.69 -7.62
CA GLY A 289 3.44 17.91 -7.90
C GLY A 289 4.33 17.78 -9.14
N LYS A 290 5.03 16.64 -9.29
CA LYS A 290 5.80 16.36 -10.52
C LYS A 290 4.90 16.24 -11.75
N TYR A 291 3.76 15.56 -11.61
CA TYR A 291 2.79 15.45 -12.70
C TYR A 291 2.27 16.82 -13.16
N PHE A 292 1.90 17.71 -12.23
CA PHE A 292 1.49 19.07 -12.56
C PHE A 292 2.63 19.95 -13.08
N GLU A 293 3.87 19.69 -12.66
CA GLU A 293 5.04 20.38 -13.19
C GLU A 293 5.20 20.10 -14.70
N GLU A 294 5.08 18.84 -15.13
CA GLU A 294 5.12 18.46 -16.55
C GLU A 294 4.00 19.13 -17.36
N ILE A 295 2.80 19.25 -16.80
CA ILE A 295 1.69 19.99 -17.41
C ILE A 295 2.01 21.49 -17.52
N SER A 296 2.55 22.08 -16.45
CA SER A 296 2.84 23.52 -16.41
C SER A 296 3.99 23.95 -17.32
N GLN A 297 4.92 23.03 -17.59
CA GLN A 297 6.09 23.27 -18.44
C GLN A 297 5.85 22.91 -19.91
N ASP A 298 4.66 22.38 -20.24
CA ASP A 298 4.26 21.97 -21.59
C ASP A 298 5.29 21.05 -22.26
N THR A 299 5.82 20.10 -21.49
CA THR A 299 6.83 19.16 -21.97
C THR A 299 6.25 18.05 -22.86
N GLY A 300 4.92 17.95 -22.90
CA GLY A 300 4.17 16.86 -23.56
C GLY A 300 4.45 15.47 -22.98
N LYS A 301 4.99 15.37 -21.77
CA LYS A 301 5.31 14.11 -21.07
C LYS A 301 4.25 13.71 -20.03
N TYR A 302 3.01 14.03 -20.28
CA TYR A 302 1.91 13.67 -19.41
C TYR A 302 0.75 13.12 -20.24
N VAL A 303 -0.09 12.32 -19.62
CA VAL A 303 -1.33 11.82 -20.21
C VAL A 303 -2.43 11.85 -19.15
N PHE A 304 -3.65 12.16 -19.57
CA PHE A 304 -4.84 12.17 -18.72
C PHE A 304 -6.02 11.60 -19.49
N GLY A 305 -7.06 11.14 -18.79
CA GLY A 305 -8.21 10.51 -19.43
C GLY A 305 -7.95 9.03 -19.73
N VAL A 306 -9.03 8.24 -19.75
CA VAL A 306 -8.91 6.77 -19.82
C VAL A 306 -8.39 6.31 -21.16
N ASP A 307 -8.94 6.83 -22.25
CA ASP A 307 -8.64 6.36 -23.61
C ASP A 307 -7.20 6.72 -24.00
N ASP A 308 -6.79 7.97 -23.76
CA ASP A 308 -5.42 8.44 -23.96
C ASP A 308 -4.41 7.69 -23.10
N THR A 309 -4.72 7.48 -21.82
CA THR A 309 -3.82 6.75 -20.91
C THR A 309 -3.68 5.30 -21.35
N MET A 310 -4.75 4.67 -21.84
CA MET A 310 -4.71 3.30 -22.37
C MET A 310 -3.90 3.22 -23.68
N ALA A 311 -4.09 4.16 -24.61
CA ALA A 311 -3.29 4.23 -25.83
C ALA A 311 -1.80 4.41 -25.51
N ALA A 312 -1.47 5.33 -24.60
CA ALA A 312 -0.09 5.56 -24.15
C ALA A 312 0.50 4.33 -23.43
N LEU A 313 -0.32 3.57 -22.71
CA LEU A 313 0.07 2.33 -22.04
C LEU A 313 0.37 1.23 -23.07
N GLU A 314 -0.46 1.08 -24.10
CA GLU A 314 -0.27 0.13 -25.22
C GLU A 314 0.98 0.45 -26.04
N MET A 315 1.30 1.73 -26.24
CA MET A 315 2.55 2.18 -26.85
C MET A 315 3.79 1.95 -25.95
N GLY A 316 3.59 1.60 -24.67
CA GLY A 316 4.69 1.45 -23.70
C GLY A 316 5.39 2.77 -23.34
N ALA A 317 4.71 3.90 -23.53
CA ALA A 317 5.27 5.23 -23.30
C ALA A 317 5.20 5.66 -21.82
N VAL A 318 4.30 5.06 -21.04
CA VAL A 318 4.07 5.44 -19.63
C VAL A 318 5.24 4.99 -18.74
N GLU A 319 5.84 5.94 -18.00
CA GLU A 319 6.80 5.64 -16.94
C GLU A 319 6.07 5.30 -15.64
N THR A 320 5.26 6.25 -15.15
CA THR A 320 4.49 6.12 -13.90
C THR A 320 3.02 6.34 -14.19
N LEU A 321 2.22 5.31 -13.99
CA LEU A 321 0.76 5.34 -14.08
C LEU A 321 0.19 5.76 -12.73
N ILE A 322 -0.56 6.85 -12.71
CA ILE A 322 -1.16 7.44 -11.52
C ILE A 322 -2.67 7.20 -11.56
N VAL A 323 -3.19 6.49 -10.57
CA VAL A 323 -4.61 6.13 -10.53
C VAL A 323 -5.23 6.44 -9.17
N TRP A 324 -6.43 7.00 -9.17
CA TRP A 324 -7.19 7.24 -7.96
C TRP A 324 -7.77 5.94 -7.40
N GLU A 325 -7.61 5.71 -6.09
CA GLU A 325 -8.05 4.46 -5.43
C GLU A 325 -9.55 4.15 -5.55
N ASN A 326 -10.38 5.18 -5.74
CA ASN A 326 -11.84 5.07 -5.85
C ASN A 326 -12.33 5.36 -7.28
N LEU A 327 -11.49 5.07 -8.29
CA LEU A 327 -11.87 5.18 -9.68
C LEU A 327 -13.03 4.20 -10.00
N ASP A 328 -14.21 4.76 -10.28
CA ASP A 328 -15.43 4.02 -10.61
C ASP A 328 -15.56 3.80 -12.13
N ILE A 329 -14.54 3.18 -12.72
CA ILE A 329 -14.48 2.86 -14.16
C ILE A 329 -14.30 1.37 -14.34
N ASN A 330 -15.16 0.78 -15.15
CA ASN A 330 -15.14 -0.64 -15.47
C ASN A 330 -14.70 -0.86 -16.92
N ARG A 331 -13.91 -1.91 -17.13
CA ARG A 331 -13.46 -2.37 -18.44
C ARG A 331 -14.37 -3.49 -18.91
N TYR A 332 -15.06 -3.25 -20.01
CA TYR A 332 -15.94 -4.20 -20.67
C TYR A 332 -15.27 -4.76 -21.91
N VAL A 333 -15.19 -6.09 -21.99
CA VAL A 333 -14.85 -6.78 -23.24
C VAL A 333 -16.17 -7.15 -23.90
N LEU A 334 -16.50 -6.43 -24.96
CA LEU A 334 -17.71 -6.59 -25.74
C LEU A 334 -17.41 -7.41 -26.99
N LYS A 335 -18.25 -8.39 -27.29
CA LYS A 335 -18.16 -9.17 -28.52
C LYS A 335 -19.40 -8.89 -29.37
N ASN A 336 -19.18 -8.52 -30.63
CA ASN A 336 -20.28 -8.38 -31.58
C ASN A 336 -20.75 -9.78 -32.02
N SER A 337 -22.02 -10.11 -31.77
CA SER A 337 -22.61 -11.41 -32.12
C SER A 337 -22.73 -11.62 -33.63
N ALA A 338 -22.71 -10.56 -34.44
CA ALA A 338 -22.82 -10.62 -35.89
C ALA A 338 -21.47 -10.78 -36.60
N THR A 339 -20.41 -10.10 -36.13
CA THR A 339 -19.08 -10.11 -36.78
C THR A 339 -18.05 -10.97 -36.04
N GLY A 340 -18.30 -11.31 -34.77
CA GLY A 340 -17.37 -12.03 -33.92
C GLY A 340 -16.20 -11.17 -33.40
N GLU A 341 -16.16 -9.89 -33.75
CA GLU A 341 -15.11 -8.95 -33.35
C GLU A 341 -15.25 -8.55 -31.87
N THR A 342 -14.13 -8.49 -31.17
CA THR A 342 -14.07 -8.12 -29.75
C THR A 342 -13.56 -6.69 -29.60
N SER A 343 -14.38 -5.80 -29.07
CA SER A 343 -14.01 -4.42 -28.75
C SER A 343 -13.90 -4.26 -27.23
N VAL A 344 -12.84 -3.60 -26.76
CA VAL A 344 -12.70 -3.23 -25.35
C VAL A 344 -13.22 -1.81 -25.19
N LYS A 345 -14.14 -1.58 -24.25
CA LYS A 345 -14.64 -0.25 -23.90
C LYS A 345 -14.53 -0.02 -22.40
N HIS A 346 -14.33 1.23 -22.03
CA HIS A 346 -14.28 1.67 -20.63
C HIS A 346 -15.50 2.53 -20.35
N PHE A 347 -16.27 2.16 -19.32
CA PHE A 347 -17.50 2.88 -18.98
C PHE A 347 -17.47 3.36 -17.53
N ASN A 348 -17.97 4.58 -17.33
CA ASN A 348 -18.33 5.11 -16.02
C ASN A 348 -19.73 4.59 -15.63
N LYS A 349 -20.07 4.60 -14.33
CA LYS A 349 -21.42 4.23 -13.82
C LYS A 349 -22.59 4.91 -14.53
N ALA A 350 -22.41 6.14 -15.01
CA ALA A 350 -23.44 6.85 -15.78
C ALA A 350 -23.59 6.27 -17.19
N GLN A 351 -22.49 5.92 -17.85
CA GLN A 351 -22.47 5.33 -19.19
C GLN A 351 -22.89 3.86 -19.18
N GLU A 352 -22.73 3.16 -18.05
CA GLU A 352 -23.30 1.81 -17.83
C GLU A 352 -24.83 1.81 -17.83
N ALA A 353 -25.46 2.90 -17.36
CA ALA A 353 -26.92 3.02 -17.34
C ALA A 353 -27.51 3.24 -18.75
N ASP A 354 -26.71 3.75 -19.68
CA ASP A 354 -27.12 4.03 -21.04
C ASP A 354 -27.01 2.79 -21.93
N GLN A 355 -28.15 2.14 -22.19
CA GLN A 355 -28.25 0.95 -23.04
C GLN A 355 -27.78 1.17 -24.50
N SER A 356 -27.67 2.42 -24.95
CA SER A 356 -27.13 2.76 -26.27
C SER A 356 -25.64 2.41 -26.41
N ASN A 357 -24.88 2.40 -25.31
CA ASN A 357 -23.44 2.13 -25.33
C ASN A 357 -23.11 0.64 -25.59
N PHE A 358 -24.09 -0.24 -25.39
CA PHE A 358 -24.03 -1.68 -25.67
C PHE A 358 -24.56 -2.03 -27.06
N LYS A 359 -24.85 -1.04 -27.91
CA LYS A 359 -25.20 -1.24 -29.31
C LYS A 359 -24.07 -0.76 -30.19
N ASP A 360 -23.77 -1.52 -31.24
CA ASP A 360 -22.75 -1.14 -32.19
C ASP A 360 -23.27 0.00 -33.09
N LYS A 361 -22.49 1.09 -33.22
CA LYS A 361 -22.88 2.30 -33.98
C LYS A 361 -23.10 2.01 -35.47
N ALA A 362 -22.42 0.99 -36.00
CA ALA A 362 -22.46 0.64 -37.43
C ALA A 362 -23.54 -0.40 -37.80
N THR A 363 -23.87 -1.32 -36.90
CA THR A 363 -24.77 -2.45 -37.21
C THR A 363 -26.06 -2.48 -36.40
N SER A 364 -26.22 -1.62 -35.38
CA SER A 364 -27.34 -1.66 -34.42
C SER A 364 -27.54 -3.02 -33.74
N ALA A 365 -26.54 -3.91 -33.82
CA ALA A 365 -26.54 -5.20 -33.17
C ALA A 365 -26.18 -5.05 -31.69
N ASP A 366 -26.79 -5.85 -30.84
CA ASP A 366 -26.50 -5.89 -29.41
C ASP A 366 -25.11 -6.52 -29.20
N LEU A 367 -24.25 -5.82 -28.46
CA LEU A 367 -22.92 -6.29 -28.09
C LEU A 367 -23.02 -7.16 -26.83
N GLU A 368 -22.56 -8.40 -26.93
CA GLU A 368 -22.53 -9.31 -25.79
C GLU A 368 -21.37 -8.94 -24.85
N VAL A 369 -21.68 -8.77 -23.56
CA VAL A 369 -20.67 -8.58 -22.51
C VAL A 369 -20.02 -9.92 -22.20
N VAL A 370 -18.76 -10.08 -22.60
CA VAL A 370 -17.97 -11.29 -22.33
C VAL A 370 -17.35 -11.21 -20.95
N GLU A 371 -16.78 -10.05 -20.61
CA GLU A 371 -16.08 -9.85 -19.35
C GLU A 371 -16.32 -8.42 -18.86
N ASN A 372 -16.55 -8.28 -17.56
CA ASN A 372 -16.64 -7.01 -16.85
C ASN A 372 -15.68 -7.06 -15.67
N THR A 373 -14.62 -6.25 -15.74
CA THR A 373 -13.57 -6.21 -14.73
C THR A 373 -13.32 -4.76 -14.36
N SER A 374 -13.07 -4.47 -13.07
CA SER A 374 -12.74 -3.10 -12.66
C SER A 374 -11.42 -2.67 -13.30
N LEU A 375 -11.36 -1.44 -13.83
CA LEU A 375 -10.16 -0.94 -14.49
C LEU A 375 -8.95 -0.91 -13.53
N LEU A 376 -9.19 -0.61 -12.25
CA LEU A 376 -8.18 -0.66 -11.19
C LEU A 376 -7.58 -2.07 -11.01
N GLU A 377 -8.43 -3.10 -11.04
CA GLU A 377 -8.00 -4.49 -10.90
C GLU A 377 -7.18 -4.92 -12.11
N TRP A 378 -7.63 -4.54 -13.31
CA TRP A 378 -6.92 -4.81 -14.54
C TRP A 378 -5.54 -4.16 -14.56
N PHE A 379 -5.40 -2.90 -14.11
CA PHE A 379 -4.10 -2.26 -13.98
C PHE A 379 -3.22 -3.00 -12.98
N ALA A 380 -3.73 -3.37 -11.82
CA ALA A 380 -2.97 -4.06 -10.78
C ALA A 380 -2.48 -5.47 -11.20
N GLU A 381 -3.04 -6.08 -12.25
CA GLU A 381 -2.60 -7.35 -12.81
C GLU A 381 -1.65 -7.18 -14.00
N ASN A 382 -1.91 -6.19 -14.87
CA ASN A 382 -1.25 -6.09 -16.16
C ASN A 382 -0.18 -5.00 -16.27
N TYR A 383 -0.04 -4.09 -15.29
CA TYR A 383 0.94 -3.00 -15.33
C TYR A 383 2.38 -3.46 -15.62
N ARG A 384 2.78 -4.64 -15.09
CA ARG A 384 4.11 -5.23 -15.31
C ARG A 384 4.38 -5.59 -16.77
N GLN A 385 3.36 -5.94 -17.54
CA GLN A 385 3.50 -6.29 -18.96
C GLN A 385 3.89 -5.06 -19.79
N PHE A 386 3.42 -3.88 -19.39
CA PHE A 386 3.71 -2.60 -20.05
C PHE A 386 4.99 -1.93 -19.52
N GLY A 387 5.57 -2.45 -18.45
CA GLY A 387 6.80 -1.91 -17.85
C GLY A 387 6.62 -0.56 -17.15
N CYS A 388 5.40 -0.17 -16.80
CA CYS A 388 5.13 1.04 -16.04
C CYS A 388 5.14 0.78 -14.52
N THR A 389 5.31 1.84 -13.72
CA THR A 389 5.10 1.80 -12.26
C THR A 389 3.68 2.27 -11.95
N LEU A 390 2.91 1.47 -11.23
CA LEU A 390 1.53 1.83 -10.82
C LEU A 390 1.55 2.46 -9.43
N GLU A 391 0.94 3.64 -9.32
CA GLU A 391 0.83 4.42 -8.07
C GLU A 391 -0.63 4.76 -7.78
N PHE A 392 -1.10 4.38 -6.58
CA PHE A 392 -2.45 4.71 -6.12
C PHE A 392 -2.44 5.99 -5.29
N ILE A 393 -3.38 6.89 -5.60
CA ILE A 393 -3.50 8.19 -4.95
C ILE A 393 -4.85 8.33 -4.25
N THR A 394 -4.90 9.18 -3.21
CA THR A 394 -6.13 9.56 -2.50
C THR A 394 -6.56 11.00 -2.81
N ASN A 395 -7.83 11.32 -2.61
CA ASN A 395 -8.38 12.67 -2.81
C ASN A 395 -8.26 13.58 -1.58
N LYS A 396 -7.39 13.23 -0.61
CA LYS A 396 -7.27 13.97 0.65
C LYS A 396 -6.47 15.25 0.50
N SER A 397 -5.55 15.32 -0.46
CA SER A 397 -4.74 16.51 -0.74
C SER A 397 -5.46 17.48 -1.66
N GLN A 398 -5.07 18.76 -1.63
CA GLN A 398 -5.62 19.75 -2.55
C GLN A 398 -5.27 19.39 -3.99
N GLU A 399 -4.01 18.98 -4.22
CA GLU A 399 -3.51 18.51 -5.51
C GLU A 399 -4.20 17.22 -5.95
N GLY A 400 -4.42 16.26 -5.04
CA GLY A 400 -5.14 15.02 -5.32
C GLY A 400 -6.62 15.25 -5.65
N SER A 401 -7.26 16.21 -4.98
CA SER A 401 -8.63 16.61 -5.30
C SER A 401 -8.73 17.25 -6.69
N GLN A 402 -7.73 18.06 -7.08
CA GLN A 402 -7.61 18.60 -8.45
C GLN A 402 -7.39 17.49 -9.48
N PHE A 403 -6.52 16.53 -9.20
CA PHE A 403 -6.29 15.37 -10.07
C PHE A 403 -7.57 14.54 -10.28
N CYS A 404 -8.29 14.23 -9.20
CA CYS A 404 -9.50 13.43 -9.27
C CYS A 404 -10.66 14.15 -9.98
N ARG A 405 -10.87 15.45 -9.68
CA ARG A 405 -12.00 16.21 -10.23
C ARG A 405 -11.71 16.82 -11.61
N GLY A 406 -10.47 17.23 -11.87
CA GLY A 406 -10.07 17.90 -13.11
C GLY A 406 -9.67 16.92 -14.21
N PHE A 407 -8.96 15.85 -13.87
CA PHE A 407 -8.35 14.92 -14.83
C PHE A 407 -9.02 13.53 -14.83
N GLY A 408 -10.18 13.39 -14.19
CA GLY A 408 -10.94 12.12 -14.17
C GLY A 408 -10.34 11.03 -13.29
N GLY A 409 -9.33 11.34 -12.47
CA GLY A 409 -8.73 10.39 -11.52
C GLY A 409 -7.84 9.32 -12.15
N ILE A 410 -7.45 9.49 -13.42
CA ILE A 410 -6.47 8.65 -14.11
C ILE A 410 -5.52 9.53 -14.93
N GLY A 411 -4.24 9.18 -14.90
CA GLY A 411 -3.23 9.84 -15.71
C GLY A 411 -1.88 9.16 -15.57
N GLY A 412 -0.87 9.70 -16.23
CA GLY A 412 0.46 9.14 -16.17
C GLY A 412 1.54 10.14 -16.57
N ILE A 413 2.75 9.86 -16.09
CA ILE A 413 3.97 10.53 -16.52
C ILE A 413 4.60 9.66 -17.61
N LEU A 414 4.84 10.24 -18.78
CA LEU A 414 5.40 9.55 -19.94
C LEU A 414 6.94 9.62 -19.93
N ARG A 415 7.59 8.58 -20.44
CA ARG A 415 9.06 8.50 -20.58
C ARG A 415 9.58 9.48 -21.63
N TYR A 416 8.79 9.67 -22.68
CA TYR A 416 9.08 10.53 -23.83
C TYR A 416 7.79 11.24 -24.24
N GLN A 417 7.95 12.35 -24.97
CA GLN A 417 6.83 13.12 -25.47
C GLN A 417 6.03 12.29 -26.48
N VAL A 418 4.71 12.23 -26.29
CA VAL A 418 3.78 11.57 -27.21
C VAL A 418 2.69 12.57 -27.57
N GLU A 419 2.47 12.78 -28.86
CA GLU A 419 1.32 13.53 -29.35
C GLU A 419 0.11 12.60 -29.37
N VAL A 420 -0.64 12.57 -28.26
CA VAL A 420 -1.84 11.73 -28.15
C VAL A 420 -3.01 12.32 -28.97
N ASN A 421 -3.01 13.64 -29.18
CA ASN A 421 -4.02 14.37 -29.96
C ASN A 421 -4.04 14.06 -31.48
N ALA A 422 -3.17 13.19 -31.99
CA ALA A 422 -3.13 12.87 -33.42
C ALA A 422 -4.21 11.86 -33.89
N TYR A 423 -5.08 11.37 -32.99
CA TYR A 423 -6.07 10.34 -33.32
C TYR A 423 -7.55 10.73 -33.16
N GLU A 424 -7.87 11.97 -32.77
CA GLU A 424 -9.27 12.42 -32.70
C GLU A 424 -9.78 13.21 -33.92
N ASP A 425 -8.93 13.67 -34.86
CA ASP A 425 -9.40 14.49 -36.00
C ASP A 425 -9.12 13.85 -37.39
N VAL A 426 -10.01 12.97 -37.83
CA VAL A 426 -10.27 12.76 -39.28
C VAL A 426 -11.78 12.63 -39.59
N SER A 427 -12.67 13.15 -38.73
CA SER A 427 -14.13 13.05 -38.98
C SER A 427 -14.93 14.34 -38.90
N ASP A 428 -14.29 15.50 -38.70
CA ASP A 428 -15.01 16.78 -38.80
C ASP A 428 -14.84 17.34 -40.20
N GLU A 429 -15.77 16.96 -41.07
CA GLU A 429 -16.01 17.55 -42.39
C GLU A 429 -16.12 19.08 -42.27
N GLU A 430 -15.32 19.77 -43.08
CA GLU A 430 -15.35 21.22 -43.31
C GLU A 430 -16.77 21.70 -43.61
N TYR A 431 -17.37 22.45 -42.67
CA TYR A 431 -18.44 23.40 -42.99
C TYR A 431 -17.81 24.79 -43.11
N GLU A 432 -17.35 25.13 -44.31
CA GLU A 432 -17.16 26.53 -44.72
C GLU A 432 -18.55 27.20 -44.79
N GLU A 433 -18.87 28.07 -43.83
CA GLU A 433 -19.95 29.05 -43.99
C GLU A 433 -19.37 30.37 -44.51
N ASP A 434 -19.52 30.57 -45.82
CA ASP A 434 -19.46 31.86 -46.50
C ASP A 434 -20.44 32.85 -45.85
N PHE A 435 -19.92 33.99 -45.38
CA PHE A 435 -20.73 35.15 -45.03
C PHE A 435 -20.57 36.26 -46.07
N GLU A 436 -21.66 36.55 -46.78
CA GLU A 436 -21.92 37.83 -47.46
C GLU A 436 -22.54 38.84 -46.48
#